data_AF-A0A0B1NZ94-F1
#
_entry.id   AF-A0A0B1NZ94-F1
#
_cell.length_a   1.000
_cell.length_b   1.000
_cell.length_c   1.000
_cell.angle_alpha   90.00
_cell.angle_beta   90.00
_cell.angle_gamma   90.00
#
_symmetry.space_group_name_H-M   'P 1'
#
loop_
_entity.id
_entity.type
_entity.pdbx_description
1 polymer ?
#
loop_
_entity_poly.entity_id
_entity_poly.type
_entity_poly.pdbx_seq_one_letter_code
_entity_poly.pdbx_strand_id
1 'polypeptide(L)'
;MLNPKKHKVVALQEPSLNPRTLDTYCPRGYILCMEPTLETKVAFLISRDIGVANWTYKWYSNLVAEIKLSFHESLLRIVNVYSPTTSGSELTGWDETTEAIAHDRGSCLFLGDFNCHHPMWGGHGAQRDTRAQQLLNYTLGNGLDLITPEGIPTFRRNGARGTIQETVIDLTFATGDLLKSIHACRPREDWCIRHDHIPIEIILTTGQMLNLERRRCVYHKANLEKMKSMIRECKWEQAQQPLVALQEVIIQALNEHCPRAHPSPFAKPAWSAKATELVANARSSRRQALATKEDHDVTRAKLIRQELKKEIRRLKRSSWRSFVASSTDTRGDHNRGLWNLSKWAKKSTNIVQGPPHLPGLRRSETDPPTDDNRSKVAILSDKFFPKRVEADLSDMELIQQAKRHTIAIPDVTPDEVGRILKQLPRNKAPGPDEIPNEILQALLYDWRVDLAQAIRSLLRNGQIPSSFKESITLTIRKERHPDYTLPSSYRPIALENSLAKIVEKLVANRMIEAAEQHNMLPWAQMGARKNRSTILALELLTSTVQTAWEARPSRVVSMLGLDIKGAFDNVSKRRLLWF
;
A
#
# COMPACT_ATOMS: atom_id res chain seq x y z
N MET A 1 15.71 11.93 -19.75
CA MET A 1 15.39 11.67 -18.31
C MET A 1 13.95 11.23 -18.19
N LEU A 2 13.68 10.06 -17.58
CA LEU A 2 12.34 9.48 -17.46
C LEU A 2 11.35 10.45 -16.78
N ASN A 3 10.18 10.60 -17.38
CA ASN A 3 9.10 11.46 -16.90
C ASN A 3 7.80 10.66 -16.76
N PRO A 4 7.27 10.44 -15.53
CA PRO A 4 6.09 9.59 -15.29
C PRO A 4 4.79 10.11 -15.91
N LYS A 5 4.76 11.37 -16.38
CA LYS A 5 3.61 11.91 -17.13
C LYS A 5 3.62 11.50 -18.60
N LYS A 6 4.80 11.27 -19.17
CA LYS A 6 4.99 10.92 -20.59
C LYS A 6 5.24 9.43 -20.77
N HIS A 7 6.09 8.85 -19.93
CA HIS A 7 6.46 7.44 -19.97
C HIS A 7 5.68 6.76 -18.85
N LYS A 8 4.55 6.16 -19.22
CA LYS A 8 3.62 5.56 -18.24
C LYS A 8 4.11 4.19 -17.76
N VAL A 9 4.76 3.44 -18.64
CA VAL A 9 5.40 2.17 -18.37
C VAL A 9 6.80 2.22 -18.95
N VAL A 10 7.78 1.66 -18.23
CA VAL A 10 9.13 1.40 -18.73
C VAL A 10 9.42 -0.06 -18.49
N ALA A 11 9.63 -0.83 -19.56
CA ALA A 11 10.19 -2.17 -19.49
C ALA A 11 11.71 -2.05 -19.45
N LEU A 12 12.35 -2.69 -18.48
CA LEU A 12 13.80 -2.69 -18.28
C LEU A 12 14.33 -4.11 -18.44
N GLN A 13 15.46 -4.22 -19.12
CA GLN A 13 16.29 -5.42 -19.20
C GLN A 13 17.61 -5.15 -18.48
N GLU A 14 18.13 -6.17 -17.82
CA GLU A 14 19.35 -6.16 -17.01
C GLU A 14 19.46 -4.97 -16.01
N PRO A 15 18.47 -4.79 -15.11
CA PRO A 15 18.53 -3.72 -14.13
C PRO A 15 19.75 -3.87 -13.20
N SER A 16 20.43 -2.76 -12.89
CA SER A 16 21.52 -2.78 -11.90
C SER A 16 20.97 -3.05 -10.51
N LEU A 17 21.27 -4.22 -9.94
CA LEU A 17 20.74 -4.65 -8.65
C LEU A 17 21.63 -4.25 -7.47
N ASN A 18 20.99 -3.89 -6.35
CA ASN A 18 21.66 -3.70 -5.07
C ASN A 18 21.59 -5.00 -4.26
N PRO A 19 22.72 -5.63 -3.90
CA PRO A 19 22.72 -6.94 -3.26
C PRO A 19 22.16 -6.94 -1.84
N ARG A 20 22.04 -5.78 -1.19
CA ARG A 20 21.46 -5.68 0.16
C ARG A 20 19.95 -5.55 0.16
N THR A 21 19.39 -4.92 -0.87
CA THR A 21 17.97 -4.58 -0.95
C THR A 21 17.23 -5.44 -1.98
N LEU A 22 17.96 -6.17 -2.84
CA LEU A 22 17.42 -7.01 -3.92
C LEU A 22 16.49 -6.21 -4.85
N ASP A 23 16.83 -4.94 -5.07
CA ASP A 23 16.08 -3.99 -5.90
C ASP A 23 17.03 -3.16 -6.78
N THR A 24 16.44 -2.33 -7.65
CA THR A 24 17.16 -1.35 -8.47
C THR A 24 16.67 0.08 -8.22
N TYR A 25 17.35 1.05 -8.81
CA TYR A 25 16.95 2.45 -8.72
C TYR A 25 15.53 2.68 -9.31
N CYS A 26 14.61 3.15 -8.47
CA CYS A 26 13.27 3.55 -8.88
C CYS A 26 13.12 5.09 -8.84
N PRO A 27 12.96 5.77 -9.99
CA PRO A 27 12.76 7.21 -10.01
C PRO A 27 11.46 7.63 -9.30
N ARG A 28 11.47 8.82 -8.68
CA ARG A 28 10.28 9.36 -8.01
C ARG A 28 9.11 9.46 -8.99
N GLY A 29 7.95 8.95 -8.57
CA GLY A 29 6.74 8.94 -9.39
C GLY A 29 6.47 7.61 -10.08
N TYR A 30 7.41 6.66 -10.00
CA TYR A 30 7.21 5.29 -10.44
C TYR A 30 7.02 4.32 -9.26
N ILE A 31 6.58 3.12 -9.60
CA ILE A 31 6.54 1.91 -8.79
C ILE A 31 7.42 0.89 -9.53
N LEU A 32 8.39 0.31 -8.83
CA LEU A 32 9.25 -0.74 -9.37
C LEU A 32 8.57 -2.10 -9.19
N CYS A 33 8.49 -2.87 -10.26
CA CYS A 33 7.97 -4.24 -10.27
C CYS A 33 9.05 -5.15 -10.84
N MET A 34 9.55 -6.07 -10.00
CA MET A 34 10.58 -7.02 -10.37
C MET A 34 10.54 -8.19 -9.37
N GLU A 35 11.09 -9.33 -9.77
CA GLU A 35 11.39 -10.41 -8.82
C GLU A 35 12.54 -9.98 -7.90
N PRO A 36 12.44 -10.12 -6.55
CA PRO A 36 13.46 -9.64 -5.62
C PRO A 36 14.59 -10.65 -5.42
N THR A 37 15.26 -11.05 -6.50
CA THR A 37 16.41 -11.98 -6.51
C THR A 37 17.61 -11.32 -7.20
N LEU A 38 18.82 -11.86 -7.02
CA LEU A 38 20.03 -11.32 -7.67
C LEU A 38 20.11 -11.71 -9.15
N GLU A 39 19.33 -12.71 -9.54
CA GLU A 39 19.27 -13.29 -10.87
C GLU A 39 18.32 -12.52 -11.79
N THR A 40 17.52 -11.58 -11.26
CA THR A 40 16.51 -10.83 -12.01
C THR A 40 17.11 -10.03 -13.17
N LYS A 41 16.63 -10.32 -14.38
CA LYS A 41 17.01 -9.66 -15.63
C LYS A 41 15.93 -8.79 -16.24
N VAL A 42 14.68 -8.86 -15.78
CA VAL A 42 13.61 -7.99 -16.25
C VAL A 42 12.93 -7.25 -15.12
N ALA A 43 12.53 -6.01 -15.39
CA ALA A 43 11.77 -5.19 -14.44
C ALA A 43 10.82 -4.24 -15.18
N PHE A 44 9.83 -3.72 -14.45
CA PHE A 44 8.98 -2.63 -14.90
C PHE A 44 9.05 -1.43 -13.96
N LEU A 45 9.05 -0.23 -14.53
CA LEU A 45 8.72 1.01 -13.82
C LEU A 45 7.34 1.48 -14.27
N ILE A 46 6.39 1.52 -13.34
CA ILE A 46 4.99 1.88 -13.61
C ILE A 46 4.70 3.24 -12.99
N SER A 47 4.22 4.17 -13.81
CA SER A 47 3.85 5.51 -13.35
C SER A 47 2.73 5.43 -12.32
N ARG A 48 2.89 6.16 -11.20
CA ARG A 48 1.87 6.28 -10.17
C ARG A 48 0.58 6.95 -10.68
N ASP A 49 0.64 7.61 -11.83
CA ASP A 49 -0.52 8.20 -12.49
C ASP A 49 -1.51 7.15 -13.03
N ILE A 50 -1.06 5.90 -13.26
CA ILE A 50 -1.94 4.82 -13.74
C ILE A 50 -2.96 4.43 -12.65
N GLY A 51 -2.60 4.59 -11.38
CA GLY A 51 -3.40 4.13 -10.25
C GLY A 51 -3.26 2.62 -10.03
N VAL A 52 -3.10 2.20 -8.77
CA VAL A 52 -2.80 0.80 -8.42
C VAL A 52 -3.90 -0.17 -8.83
N ALA A 53 -5.15 0.27 -8.97
CA ALA A 53 -6.24 -0.63 -9.36
C ALA A 53 -6.29 -0.94 -10.87
N ASN A 54 -5.55 -0.19 -11.69
CA ASN A 54 -5.61 -0.30 -13.15
C ASN A 54 -4.49 -1.14 -13.73
N TRP A 55 -3.74 -1.86 -12.90
CA TRP A 55 -2.73 -2.78 -13.40
C TRP A 55 -2.50 -3.95 -12.48
N THR A 56 -1.94 -5.02 -13.03
CA THR A 56 -1.39 -6.15 -12.29
C THR A 56 -0.01 -6.48 -12.84
N TYR A 57 0.81 -7.15 -12.04
CA TYR A 57 2.16 -7.57 -12.41
C TYR A 57 2.36 -9.04 -12.03
N LYS A 58 2.91 -9.82 -12.95
CA LYS A 58 3.29 -11.23 -12.77
C LYS A 58 4.70 -11.42 -13.33
N TRP A 59 5.51 -12.23 -12.70
CA TRP A 59 6.76 -12.73 -13.29
C TRP A 59 6.64 -14.23 -13.46
N TYR A 60 7.15 -14.73 -14.58
CA TYR A 60 7.17 -16.15 -14.91
C TYR A 60 8.54 -16.74 -14.58
N SER A 61 9.60 -15.95 -14.74
CA SER A 61 10.96 -16.25 -14.30
C SER A 61 11.74 -14.96 -14.06
N ASN A 62 13.02 -15.09 -13.72
CA ASN A 62 13.95 -13.96 -13.66
C ASN A 62 14.18 -13.29 -15.04
N LEU A 63 13.77 -13.95 -16.14
CA LEU A 63 13.94 -13.51 -17.52
C LEU A 63 12.65 -12.98 -18.16
N VAL A 64 11.48 -13.35 -17.64
CA VAL A 64 10.18 -13.06 -18.26
C VAL A 64 9.21 -12.49 -17.22
N ALA A 65 8.69 -11.30 -17.51
CA ALA A 65 7.69 -10.66 -16.68
C ALA A 65 6.60 -9.98 -17.50
N GLU A 66 5.43 -9.83 -16.90
CA GLU A 66 4.24 -9.27 -17.53
C GLU A 66 3.63 -8.18 -16.64
N ILE A 67 3.14 -7.13 -17.28
CA ILE A 67 2.11 -6.28 -16.70
C ILE A 67 0.82 -6.39 -17.51
N LYS A 68 -0.32 -6.36 -16.81
CA LYS A 68 -1.63 -6.19 -17.44
C LYS A 68 -2.16 -4.82 -17.01
N LEU A 69 -2.60 -4.00 -17.95
CA LEU A 69 -3.20 -2.69 -17.71
C LEU A 69 -4.70 -2.77 -18.02
N SER A 70 -5.54 -2.37 -17.07
CA SER A 70 -6.99 -2.39 -17.17
C SER A 70 -7.53 -0.99 -17.47
N PHE A 71 -8.35 -0.90 -18.49
CA PHE A 71 -9.11 0.29 -18.89
C PHE A 71 -10.61 -0.01 -18.79
N HIS A 72 -11.48 0.99 -18.97
CA HIS A 72 -12.92 0.84 -18.83
C HIS A 72 -13.52 -0.30 -19.67
N GLU A 73 -12.97 -0.55 -20.87
CA GLU A 73 -13.50 -1.52 -21.83
C GLU A 73 -12.40 -2.35 -22.52
N SER A 74 -11.16 -2.25 -22.07
CA SER A 74 -10.05 -2.97 -22.69
C SER A 74 -8.95 -3.33 -21.70
N LEU A 75 -8.15 -4.32 -22.10
CA LEU A 75 -7.00 -4.78 -21.37
C LEU A 75 -5.78 -4.70 -22.30
N LEU A 76 -4.67 -4.15 -21.82
CA LEU A 76 -3.39 -4.18 -22.53
C LEU A 76 -2.40 -5.01 -21.72
N ARG A 77 -1.85 -6.05 -22.35
CA ARG A 77 -0.77 -6.86 -21.79
C ARG A 77 0.55 -6.37 -22.34
N ILE A 78 1.56 -6.26 -21.48
CA ILE A 78 2.94 -5.97 -21.89
C ILE A 78 3.83 -7.04 -21.27
N VAL A 79 4.38 -7.89 -22.13
CA VAL A 79 5.31 -8.94 -21.77
C VAL A 79 6.73 -8.46 -22.08
N ASN A 80 7.58 -8.47 -21.06
CA ASN A 80 8.98 -8.05 -21.10
C ASN A 80 9.88 -9.28 -20.95
N VAL A 81 10.77 -9.48 -21.92
CA VAL A 81 11.71 -10.60 -21.99
C VAL A 81 13.16 -10.11 -22.02
N TYR A 82 14.03 -10.88 -21.38
CA TYR A 82 15.46 -10.85 -21.62
C TYR A 82 15.93 -12.27 -21.92
N SER A 83 16.42 -12.51 -23.13
CA SER A 83 17.05 -13.78 -23.50
C SER A 83 18.55 -13.54 -23.77
N PRO A 84 19.47 -14.04 -22.94
CA PRO A 84 20.90 -13.96 -23.21
C PRO A 84 21.30 -14.77 -24.44
N THR A 85 22.47 -14.44 -25.00
CA THR A 85 23.09 -15.22 -26.08
C THR A 85 23.53 -16.60 -25.57
N THR A 86 23.07 -17.66 -26.24
CA THR A 86 23.44 -19.05 -25.93
C THR A 86 23.75 -19.82 -27.22
N SER A 87 24.44 -20.96 -27.09
CA SER A 87 24.67 -21.91 -28.18
C SER A 87 23.48 -22.85 -28.45
N GLY A 88 22.40 -22.70 -27.68
CA GLY A 88 21.19 -23.51 -27.79
C GLY A 88 20.36 -23.19 -29.04
N SER A 89 19.46 -24.10 -29.39
CA SER A 89 18.54 -23.94 -30.52
C SER A 89 17.35 -23.03 -30.21
N GLU A 90 17.04 -22.80 -28.93
CA GLU A 90 15.88 -22.03 -28.44
C GLU A 90 16.32 -20.79 -27.64
N LEU A 91 15.39 -19.84 -27.44
CA LEU A 91 15.62 -18.72 -26.53
C LEU A 91 15.72 -19.21 -25.09
N THR A 92 16.50 -18.51 -24.27
CA THR A 92 16.55 -18.83 -22.84
C THR A 92 15.25 -18.35 -22.19
N GLY A 93 14.57 -19.20 -21.41
CA GLY A 93 13.26 -18.91 -20.85
C GLY A 93 12.11 -19.07 -21.87
N TRP A 94 12.26 -19.99 -22.84
CA TRP A 94 11.28 -20.21 -23.89
C TRP A 94 9.92 -20.71 -23.35
N ASP A 95 9.92 -21.67 -22.43
CA ASP A 95 8.69 -22.18 -21.82
C ASP A 95 7.91 -21.05 -21.11
N GLU A 96 8.60 -20.22 -20.32
CA GLU A 96 7.98 -19.09 -19.64
C GLU A 96 7.53 -17.99 -20.61
N THR A 97 8.27 -17.79 -21.70
CA THR A 97 7.90 -16.84 -22.77
C THR A 97 6.63 -17.29 -23.49
N THR A 98 6.57 -18.57 -23.86
CA THR A 98 5.42 -19.15 -24.56
C THR A 98 4.20 -19.22 -23.65
N GLU A 99 4.37 -19.59 -22.38
CA GLU A 99 3.33 -19.49 -21.35
C GLU A 99 2.82 -18.04 -21.24
N ALA A 100 3.73 -17.07 -21.09
CA ALA A 100 3.36 -15.66 -20.98
C ALA A 100 2.57 -15.19 -22.20
N ILE A 101 2.88 -15.62 -23.43
CA ILE A 101 2.09 -15.23 -24.61
C ILE A 101 0.73 -15.95 -24.62
N ALA A 102 0.71 -17.26 -24.37
CA ALA A 102 -0.48 -18.10 -24.48
C ALA A 102 -1.55 -17.83 -23.42
N HIS A 103 -1.16 -17.28 -22.26
CA HIS A 103 -2.00 -17.15 -21.05
C HIS A 103 -3.24 -16.23 -21.21
N ASP A 104 -3.41 -15.49 -22.33
CA ASP A 104 -4.58 -14.63 -22.55
C ASP A 104 -4.66 -14.11 -24.00
N ARG A 105 -5.75 -14.37 -24.75
CA ARG A 105 -5.91 -13.92 -26.16
C ARG A 105 -6.26 -12.43 -26.33
N GLY A 106 -5.94 -11.60 -25.34
CA GLY A 106 -6.18 -10.16 -25.37
C GLY A 106 -5.08 -9.37 -26.09
N SER A 107 -5.27 -8.06 -26.22
CA SER A 107 -4.31 -7.12 -26.79
C SER A 107 -2.94 -7.22 -26.10
N CYS A 108 -1.87 -7.55 -26.83
CA CYS A 108 -0.55 -7.81 -26.26
C CYS A 108 0.58 -7.08 -27.00
N LEU A 109 1.43 -6.40 -26.21
CA LEU A 109 2.76 -5.96 -26.61
C LEU A 109 3.78 -6.95 -26.05
N PHE A 110 4.54 -7.58 -26.93
CA PHE A 110 5.60 -8.51 -26.57
C PHE A 110 6.94 -7.92 -26.95
N LEU A 111 7.79 -7.62 -25.97
CA LEU A 111 9.00 -6.84 -26.18
C LEU A 111 10.16 -7.29 -25.29
N GLY A 112 11.37 -6.91 -25.65
CA GLY A 112 12.54 -7.29 -24.88
C GLY A 112 13.84 -7.23 -25.65
N ASP A 113 14.91 -7.66 -24.98
CA ASP A 113 16.19 -7.97 -25.60
C ASP A 113 16.27 -9.49 -25.83
N PHE A 114 16.32 -9.89 -27.10
CA PHE A 114 16.27 -11.29 -27.51
C PHE A 114 17.65 -11.86 -27.83
N ASN A 115 18.67 -11.00 -27.97
CA ASN A 115 20.01 -11.34 -28.44
C ASN A 115 20.00 -12.31 -29.65
N CYS A 116 19.13 -12.09 -30.63
CA CYS A 116 19.03 -12.93 -31.83
C CYS A 116 18.92 -12.13 -33.12
N HIS A 117 19.51 -12.64 -34.19
CA HIS A 117 19.63 -11.98 -35.48
C HIS A 117 18.76 -12.67 -36.54
N HIS A 118 18.05 -11.86 -37.34
CA HIS A 118 17.31 -12.33 -38.50
C HIS A 118 17.22 -11.23 -39.55
N PRO A 119 17.27 -11.55 -40.86
CA PRO A 119 17.10 -10.56 -41.93
C PRO A 119 15.83 -9.72 -41.85
N MET A 120 14.75 -10.26 -41.27
CA MET A 120 13.45 -9.56 -41.15
C MET A 120 13.48 -8.31 -40.27
N TRP A 121 14.37 -8.25 -39.28
CA TRP A 121 14.55 -7.05 -38.44
C TRP A 121 15.94 -6.44 -38.56
N GLY A 122 16.98 -7.24 -38.82
CA GLY A 122 18.33 -6.76 -39.03
C GLY A 122 18.59 -6.19 -40.44
N GLY A 123 17.65 -6.37 -41.37
CA GLY A 123 17.79 -5.94 -42.76
C GLY A 123 18.67 -6.84 -43.61
N HIS A 124 18.88 -6.43 -44.86
CA HIS A 124 19.66 -7.18 -45.84
C HIS A 124 21.12 -7.37 -45.39
N GLY A 125 21.54 -8.63 -45.22
CA GLY A 125 22.90 -9.00 -44.81
C GLY A 125 23.05 -9.34 -43.33
N ALA A 126 21.98 -9.22 -42.52
CA ALA A 126 22.00 -9.72 -41.15
C ALA A 126 22.12 -11.25 -41.10
N GLN A 127 22.88 -11.76 -40.11
CA GLN A 127 22.96 -13.19 -39.85
C GLN A 127 21.58 -13.75 -39.45
N ARG A 128 21.34 -15.02 -39.78
CA ARG A 128 20.11 -15.72 -39.42
C ARG A 128 20.41 -16.72 -38.32
N ASP A 129 19.82 -16.50 -37.15
CA ASP A 129 19.84 -17.44 -36.04
C ASP A 129 18.67 -18.42 -36.11
N THR A 130 18.88 -19.68 -35.71
CA THR A 130 17.82 -20.69 -35.59
C THR A 130 16.78 -20.28 -34.54
N ARG A 131 17.25 -19.75 -33.39
CA ARG A 131 16.41 -19.17 -32.32
C ARG A 131 15.48 -18.08 -32.84
N ALA A 132 15.99 -17.22 -33.71
CA ALA A 132 15.23 -16.14 -34.31
C ALA A 132 14.13 -16.66 -35.24
N GLN A 133 14.40 -17.73 -36.00
CA GLN A 133 13.40 -18.36 -36.86
C GLN A 133 12.26 -18.99 -36.05
N GLN A 134 12.58 -19.65 -34.93
CA GLN A 134 11.56 -20.20 -34.03
C GLN A 134 10.72 -19.11 -33.38
N LEU A 135 11.36 -18.04 -32.88
CA LEU A 135 10.67 -16.88 -32.34
C LEU A 135 9.67 -16.32 -33.35
N LEU A 136 10.11 -16.11 -34.60
CA LEU A 136 9.28 -15.59 -35.67
C LEU A 136 8.09 -16.51 -35.99
N ASN A 137 8.33 -17.82 -36.10
CA ASN A 137 7.26 -18.79 -36.36
C ASN A 137 6.22 -18.78 -35.24
N TYR A 138 6.68 -18.68 -33.98
CA TYR A 138 5.80 -18.66 -32.81
C TYR A 138 4.98 -17.37 -32.71
N THR A 139 5.60 -16.21 -32.93
CA THR A 139 4.90 -14.92 -32.90
C THR A 139 3.87 -14.84 -34.02
N LEU A 140 4.22 -15.23 -35.25
CA LEU A 140 3.28 -15.31 -36.37
C LEU A 140 2.11 -16.27 -36.07
N GLY A 141 2.39 -17.46 -35.53
CA GLY A 141 1.37 -18.43 -35.15
C GLY A 141 0.41 -17.95 -34.06
N ASN A 142 0.82 -16.98 -33.25
CA ASN A 142 0.02 -16.36 -32.19
C ASN A 142 -0.54 -14.98 -32.58
N GLY A 143 -0.42 -14.56 -33.85
CA GLY A 143 -0.95 -13.29 -34.35
C GLY A 143 -0.23 -12.05 -33.80
N LEU A 144 1.07 -12.19 -33.49
CA LEU A 144 1.96 -11.11 -33.07
C LEU A 144 2.81 -10.64 -34.26
N ASP A 145 2.55 -9.43 -34.72
CA ASP A 145 3.28 -8.79 -35.82
C ASP A 145 4.49 -8.02 -35.29
N LEU A 146 5.62 -8.11 -36.00
CA LEU A 146 6.83 -7.35 -35.68
C LEU A 146 6.59 -5.86 -35.98
N ILE A 147 6.83 -5.00 -34.99
CA ILE A 147 6.70 -3.54 -35.13
C ILE A 147 8.03 -2.80 -34.94
N THR A 148 9.11 -3.49 -34.57
CA THR A 148 10.46 -2.90 -34.60
C THR A 148 10.83 -2.55 -36.05
N PRO A 149 11.30 -1.32 -36.32
CA PRO A 149 11.71 -0.93 -37.67
C PRO A 149 12.86 -1.79 -38.19
N GLU A 150 12.73 -2.28 -39.42
CA GLU A 150 13.78 -3.06 -40.09
C GLU A 150 15.05 -2.22 -40.29
N GLY A 151 16.20 -2.79 -39.93
CA GLY A 151 17.53 -2.23 -40.18
C GLY A 151 17.91 -1.03 -39.30
N ILE A 152 17.04 -0.56 -38.40
CA ILE A 152 17.37 0.55 -37.49
C ILE A 152 18.02 -0.03 -36.22
N PRO A 153 19.30 0.28 -35.93
CA PRO A 153 20.03 -0.30 -34.80
C PRO A 153 19.34 -0.07 -33.45
N THR A 154 19.33 -1.11 -32.63
CA THR A 154 18.93 -1.04 -31.20
C THR A 154 20.11 -1.29 -30.28
N PHE A 155 21.19 -1.88 -30.81
CA PHE A 155 22.44 -2.12 -30.11
C PHE A 155 23.63 -1.72 -30.98
N ARG A 156 24.66 -1.14 -30.36
CA ARG A 156 25.90 -0.68 -30.99
C ARG A 156 27.09 -1.07 -30.14
N ARG A 157 28.15 -1.61 -30.74
CA ARG A 157 29.42 -1.81 -30.02
C ARG A 157 30.61 -1.51 -30.88
N ASN A 158 31.73 -1.18 -30.24
CA ASN A 158 33.01 -1.07 -30.93
C ASN A 158 33.54 -2.48 -31.21
N GLY A 159 33.60 -2.84 -32.49
CA GLY A 159 34.22 -4.05 -32.99
C GLY A 159 35.74 -3.94 -33.10
N ALA A 160 36.36 -5.01 -33.61
CA ALA A 160 37.80 -5.03 -33.84
C ALA A 160 38.22 -3.91 -34.82
N ARG A 161 39.38 -3.29 -34.56
CA ARG A 161 39.98 -2.22 -35.38
C ARG A 161 39.15 -0.93 -35.49
N GLY A 162 38.28 -0.66 -34.50
CA GLY A 162 37.49 0.59 -34.45
C GLY A 162 36.27 0.60 -35.38
N THR A 163 35.89 -0.55 -35.94
CA THR A 163 34.64 -0.70 -36.70
C THR A 163 33.44 -0.64 -35.75
N ILE A 164 32.39 0.08 -36.10
CA ILE A 164 31.15 0.09 -35.31
C ILE A 164 30.31 -1.10 -35.79
N GLN A 165 29.95 -1.98 -34.87
CA GLN A 165 28.98 -3.06 -35.11
C GLN A 165 27.62 -2.61 -34.61
N GLU A 166 26.64 -2.63 -35.49
CA GLU A 166 25.26 -2.25 -35.20
C GLU A 166 24.35 -3.43 -35.47
N THR A 167 23.45 -3.71 -34.52
CA THR A 167 22.53 -4.84 -34.63
C THR A 167 21.15 -4.46 -34.11
N VAL A 168 20.15 -5.17 -34.61
CA VAL A 168 18.75 -5.10 -34.15
C VAL A 168 18.48 -6.36 -33.36
N ILE A 169 18.49 -6.26 -32.03
CA ILE A 169 18.31 -7.39 -31.10
C ILE A 169 17.23 -7.11 -30.05
N ASP A 170 16.85 -5.84 -29.89
CA ASP A 170 15.75 -5.42 -29.04
C ASP A 170 14.48 -5.35 -29.90
N LEU A 171 13.57 -6.29 -29.69
CA LEU A 171 12.41 -6.46 -30.57
C LEU A 171 11.12 -6.09 -29.86
N THR A 172 10.13 -5.65 -30.63
CA THR A 172 8.78 -5.36 -30.19
C THR A 172 7.81 -5.95 -31.20
N PHE A 173 6.88 -6.75 -30.70
CA PHE A 173 5.78 -7.35 -31.43
C PHE A 173 4.45 -6.88 -30.82
N ALA A 174 3.40 -6.83 -31.64
CA ALA A 174 2.08 -6.41 -31.21
C ALA A 174 0.99 -7.27 -31.86
N THR A 175 -0.11 -7.50 -31.15
CA THR A 175 -1.29 -8.13 -31.73
C THR A 175 -1.98 -7.22 -32.75
N GLY A 176 -2.62 -7.80 -33.76
CA GLY A 176 -3.22 -7.04 -34.88
C GLY A 176 -4.26 -5.98 -34.47
N ASP A 177 -4.96 -6.18 -33.36
CA ASP A 177 -5.90 -5.20 -32.79
C ASP A 177 -5.19 -3.96 -32.20
N LEU A 178 -3.95 -4.10 -31.71
CA LEU A 178 -3.14 -2.99 -31.21
C LEU A 178 -2.47 -2.18 -32.32
N LEU A 179 -2.20 -2.78 -33.48
CA LEU A 179 -1.50 -2.08 -34.56
C LEU A 179 -2.17 -0.76 -34.95
N LYS A 180 -3.52 -0.71 -34.92
CA LYS A 180 -4.29 0.51 -35.20
C LYS A 180 -4.13 1.62 -34.14
N SER A 181 -3.74 1.24 -32.93
CA SER A 181 -3.59 2.13 -31.78
C SER A 181 -2.15 2.58 -31.56
N ILE A 182 -1.17 1.93 -32.19
CA ILE A 182 0.26 2.24 -32.09
C ILE A 182 0.61 3.33 -33.11
N HIS A 183 1.07 4.47 -32.61
CA HIS A 183 1.48 5.64 -33.41
C HIS A 183 2.96 5.65 -33.74
N ALA A 184 3.78 5.04 -32.90
CA ALA A 184 5.23 4.97 -33.10
C ALA A 184 5.85 3.80 -32.34
N CYS A 185 6.84 3.17 -32.95
CA CYS A 185 7.82 2.28 -32.33
C CYS A 185 9.19 2.66 -32.92
N ARG A 186 10.05 3.32 -32.13
CA ARG A 186 11.32 3.84 -32.67
C ARG A 186 12.45 3.85 -31.64
N PRO A 187 13.67 3.44 -32.03
CA PRO A 187 14.87 3.67 -31.23
C PRO A 187 15.11 5.17 -30.98
N ARG A 188 15.58 5.53 -29.79
CA ARG A 188 15.82 6.90 -29.33
C ARG A 188 17.27 7.07 -28.88
N GLU A 189 18.15 7.37 -29.83
CA GLU A 189 19.57 7.62 -29.53
C GLU A 189 19.77 8.77 -28.53
N ASP A 190 18.90 9.77 -28.55
CA ASP A 190 18.94 10.90 -27.61
C ASP A 190 18.66 10.48 -26.15
N TRP A 191 18.24 9.24 -25.91
CA TRP A 191 17.96 8.69 -24.59
C TRP A 191 19.03 7.72 -24.09
N CYS A 192 20.04 7.40 -24.90
CA CYS A 192 21.11 6.51 -24.52
C CYS A 192 21.82 6.98 -23.24
N ILE A 193 21.93 6.09 -22.27
CA ILE A 193 22.67 6.30 -21.02
C ILE A 193 24.07 5.70 -21.13
N ARG A 194 24.18 4.57 -21.83
CA ARG A 194 25.42 3.91 -22.23
C ARG A 194 25.54 3.96 -23.76
N HIS A 195 26.73 3.66 -24.28
CA HIS A 195 26.98 3.70 -25.73
C HIS A 195 26.46 2.46 -26.46
N ASP A 196 26.01 1.44 -25.73
CA ASP A 196 25.71 0.12 -26.26
C ASP A 196 24.24 -0.11 -26.65
N HIS A 197 23.29 0.04 -25.72
CA HIS A 197 21.87 -0.12 -26.04
C HIS A 197 21.16 1.21 -26.30
N ILE A 198 20.25 1.20 -27.29
CA ILE A 198 19.41 2.33 -27.70
C ILE A 198 17.98 2.09 -27.23
N PRO A 199 17.45 2.88 -26.28
CA PRO A 199 16.08 2.71 -25.79
C PRO A 199 15.02 2.86 -26.89
N ILE A 200 13.98 2.04 -26.85
CA ILE A 200 12.86 2.10 -27.80
C ILE A 200 11.69 2.87 -27.19
N GLU A 201 11.18 3.86 -27.90
CA GLU A 201 9.95 4.58 -27.56
C GLU A 201 8.76 3.98 -28.32
N ILE A 202 7.76 3.51 -27.58
CA ILE A 202 6.48 3.05 -28.10
C ILE A 202 5.39 4.03 -27.68
N ILE A 203 4.67 4.60 -28.65
CA ILE A 203 3.56 5.52 -28.42
C ILE A 203 2.29 4.85 -28.92
N LEU A 204 1.29 4.70 -28.05
CA LEU A 204 -0.01 4.17 -28.42
C LEU A 204 -1.16 4.91 -27.71
N THR A 205 -2.33 4.88 -28.31
CA THR A 205 -3.58 5.33 -27.68
C THR A 205 -4.22 4.16 -26.92
N THR A 206 -4.65 4.40 -25.68
CA THR A 206 -5.40 3.43 -24.87
C THR A 206 -6.75 4.02 -24.46
N GLY A 207 -7.62 3.17 -23.91
CA GLY A 207 -8.88 3.60 -23.32
C GLY A 207 -8.71 4.46 -22.06
N GLN A 208 -9.83 4.93 -21.51
CA GLN A 208 -9.86 5.64 -20.23
C GLN A 208 -9.60 4.66 -19.08
N MET A 209 -8.68 5.02 -18.18
CA MET A 209 -8.38 4.23 -16.98
C MET A 209 -9.55 4.25 -15.99
N LEU A 210 -9.73 3.17 -15.20
CA LEU A 210 -10.75 3.15 -14.14
C LEU A 210 -10.32 4.11 -13.04
N ASN A 211 -11.05 5.22 -12.87
CA ASN A 211 -10.84 6.11 -11.74
C ASN A 211 -11.56 5.55 -10.51
N LEU A 212 -10.85 4.81 -9.66
CA LEU A 212 -11.33 4.58 -8.29
C LEU A 212 -11.15 5.86 -7.48
N GLU A 213 -12.17 6.72 -7.48
CA GLU A 213 -12.20 7.90 -6.62
C GLU A 213 -12.41 7.50 -5.16
N ARG A 214 -11.33 7.24 -4.41
CA ARG A 214 -11.36 7.35 -2.95
C ARG A 214 -10.66 8.63 -2.53
N ARG A 215 -11.43 9.72 -2.53
CA ARG A 215 -10.92 11.03 -2.10
C ARG A 215 -11.13 11.17 -0.58
N ARG A 216 -10.03 11.15 0.16
CA ARG A 216 -10.00 11.37 1.61
C ARG A 216 -10.65 12.71 1.98
N CYS A 217 -11.50 12.75 3.01
CA CYS A 217 -12.04 14.01 3.54
C CYS A 217 -10.95 14.93 4.12
N VAL A 218 -10.99 16.22 3.79
CA VAL A 218 -10.10 17.26 4.34
C VAL A 218 -10.78 17.89 5.55
N TYR A 219 -10.89 17.12 6.64
CA TYR A 219 -11.68 17.47 7.82
C TYR A 219 -11.29 18.83 8.46
N HIS A 220 -10.03 19.26 8.37
CA HIS A 220 -9.62 20.57 8.91
C HIS A 220 -10.19 21.76 8.12
N LYS A 221 -10.81 21.52 6.96
CA LYS A 221 -11.56 22.50 6.17
C LYS A 221 -13.07 22.28 6.22
N ALA A 222 -13.55 21.34 7.05
CA ALA A 222 -14.98 21.10 7.19
C ALA A 222 -15.67 22.30 7.84
N ASN A 223 -16.86 22.63 7.36
CA ASN A 223 -17.70 23.67 7.98
C ASN A 223 -18.45 23.06 9.17
N LEU A 224 -17.77 23.03 10.33
CA LEU A 224 -18.31 22.42 11.54
C LEU A 224 -19.63 23.05 11.99
N GLU A 225 -19.82 24.36 11.85
CA GLU A 225 -21.06 25.02 12.28
C GLU A 225 -22.26 24.56 11.47
N LYS A 226 -22.14 24.45 10.15
CA LYS A 226 -23.22 23.92 9.31
C LYS A 226 -23.50 22.45 9.62
N MET A 227 -22.44 21.64 9.78
CA MET A 227 -22.59 20.23 10.17
C MET A 227 -23.32 20.11 11.52
N LYS A 228 -22.98 20.96 12.49
CA LYS A 228 -23.66 21.01 13.78
C LYS A 228 -25.14 21.40 13.63
N SER A 229 -25.47 22.36 12.75
CA SER A 229 -26.86 22.73 12.46
C SER A 229 -27.68 21.54 11.96
N MET A 230 -27.15 20.82 10.94
CA MET A 230 -27.83 19.64 10.40
C MET A 230 -28.09 18.57 11.46
N ILE A 231 -27.13 18.31 12.34
CA ILE A 231 -27.29 17.35 13.44
C ILE A 231 -28.39 17.80 14.41
N ARG A 232 -28.46 19.10 14.76
CA ARG A 232 -29.53 19.64 15.62
C ARG A 232 -30.91 19.54 14.96
N GLU A 233 -30.99 19.85 13.68
CA GLU A 233 -32.25 19.85 12.91
C GLU A 233 -32.82 18.43 12.72
N CYS A 234 -31.95 17.42 12.62
CA CYS A 234 -32.33 16.03 12.44
C CYS A 234 -33.03 15.41 13.67
N LYS A 235 -32.79 15.94 14.88
CA LYS A 235 -33.35 15.39 16.15
C LYS A 235 -33.17 13.87 16.26
N TRP A 236 -31.96 13.41 15.92
CA TRP A 236 -31.61 11.99 15.83
C TRP A 236 -31.90 11.23 17.12
N GLU A 237 -31.85 11.89 18.28
CA GLU A 237 -32.14 11.33 19.60
C GLU A 237 -33.59 10.85 19.76
N GLN A 238 -34.51 11.36 18.93
CA GLN A 238 -35.94 11.02 18.94
C GLN A 238 -36.29 9.90 17.96
N ALA A 239 -35.33 9.46 17.13
CA ALA A 239 -35.56 8.41 16.14
C ALA A 239 -35.75 7.04 16.79
N GLN A 240 -36.40 6.10 16.08
CA GLN A 240 -36.56 4.72 16.55
C GLN A 240 -35.21 4.01 16.75
N GLN A 241 -34.21 4.35 15.92
CA GLN A 241 -32.83 3.88 16.05
C GLN A 241 -31.87 5.08 16.13
N PRO A 242 -31.71 5.71 17.31
CA PRO A 242 -31.00 6.99 17.43
C PRO A 242 -29.57 6.97 16.88
N LEU A 243 -28.81 5.92 17.17
CA LEU A 243 -27.42 5.82 16.72
C LEU A 243 -27.28 5.64 15.20
N VAL A 244 -28.26 5.02 14.56
CA VAL A 244 -28.30 4.89 13.09
C VAL A 244 -28.63 6.24 12.46
N ALA A 245 -29.66 6.93 12.96
CA ALA A 245 -30.01 8.27 12.51
C ALA A 245 -28.84 9.26 12.69
N LEU A 246 -28.13 9.19 13.83
CA LEU A 246 -26.94 9.99 14.09
C LEU A 246 -25.82 9.70 13.07
N GLN A 247 -25.58 8.43 12.76
CA GLN A 247 -24.58 8.05 11.77
C GLN A 247 -24.93 8.63 10.39
N GLU A 248 -26.17 8.48 9.96
CA GLU A 248 -26.66 8.93 8.66
C GLU A 248 -26.52 10.46 8.50
N VAL A 249 -26.95 11.23 9.50
CA VAL A 249 -26.81 12.70 9.45
C VAL A 249 -25.35 13.14 9.45
N ILE A 250 -24.44 12.45 10.15
CA ILE A 250 -23.00 12.77 10.10
C ILE A 250 -22.44 12.48 8.70
N ILE A 251 -22.80 11.35 8.09
CA ILE A 251 -22.37 11.00 6.73
C ILE A 251 -22.88 12.04 5.73
N GLN A 252 -24.15 12.43 5.83
CA GLN A 252 -24.72 13.46 4.98
C GLN A 252 -23.99 14.80 5.15
N ALA A 253 -23.83 15.26 6.40
CA ALA A 253 -23.12 16.50 6.72
C ALA A 253 -21.66 16.48 6.23
N LEU A 254 -20.99 15.31 6.26
CA LEU A 254 -19.65 15.15 5.72
C LEU A 254 -19.61 15.34 4.21
N ASN A 255 -20.56 14.73 3.50
CA ASN A 255 -20.62 14.83 2.04
C ASN A 255 -20.94 16.26 1.58
N GLU A 256 -21.77 16.99 2.32
CA GLU A 256 -22.19 18.35 1.96
C GLU A 256 -21.19 19.42 2.41
N HIS A 257 -20.50 19.23 3.54
CA HIS A 257 -19.76 20.31 4.21
C HIS A 257 -18.30 20.00 4.51
N CYS A 258 -17.79 18.82 4.12
CA CYS A 258 -16.37 18.51 4.18
C CYS A 258 -15.78 18.34 2.77
N PRO A 259 -14.86 19.23 2.34
CA PRO A 259 -14.24 19.08 1.03
C PRO A 259 -13.41 17.80 0.94
N ARG A 260 -13.46 17.16 -0.23
CA ARG A 260 -12.68 15.97 -0.53
C ARG A 260 -11.26 16.37 -0.96
N ALA A 261 -10.27 15.55 -0.63
CA ALA A 261 -8.87 15.85 -0.89
C ALA A 261 -8.55 15.67 -2.39
N HIS A 262 -7.93 16.69 -2.97
CA HIS A 262 -7.29 16.63 -4.28
C HIS A 262 -5.77 16.72 -4.10
N PRO A 263 -5.11 15.65 -3.62
CA PRO A 263 -3.68 15.69 -3.40
C PRO A 263 -2.96 15.87 -4.73
N SER A 264 -2.38 17.06 -4.93
CA SER A 264 -1.49 17.28 -6.06
C SER A 264 -0.20 16.45 -5.87
N PRO A 265 0.33 15.78 -6.89
CA PRO A 265 1.63 15.10 -6.81
C PRO A 265 2.79 16.06 -6.50
N PHE A 266 2.56 17.38 -6.62
CA PHE A 266 3.50 18.44 -6.28
C PHE A 266 3.33 18.97 -4.85
N ALA A 267 2.32 18.51 -4.10
CA ALA A 267 2.09 18.95 -2.73
C ALA A 267 3.32 18.68 -1.86
N LYS A 268 3.79 19.72 -1.16
CA LYS A 268 4.88 19.64 -0.20
C LYS A 268 4.30 19.88 1.20
N PRO A 269 4.65 19.06 2.21
CA PRO A 269 4.12 19.20 3.58
C PRO A 269 4.32 20.59 4.20
N ALA A 270 5.37 21.30 3.79
CA ALA A 270 5.71 22.64 4.28
C ALA A 270 5.59 23.69 3.18
N TRP A 271 4.36 23.99 2.78
CA TRP A 271 4.04 25.01 1.79
C TRP A 271 3.39 26.21 2.48
N SER A 272 3.89 27.43 2.27
CA SER A 272 3.37 28.65 2.89
C SER A 272 2.53 29.48 1.92
N ALA A 273 1.67 30.37 2.43
CA ALA A 273 0.96 31.35 1.61
C ALA A 273 1.93 32.22 0.78
N LYS A 274 3.04 32.67 1.40
CA LYS A 274 4.13 33.38 0.72
C LYS A 274 4.75 32.58 -0.43
N ALA A 275 4.94 31.27 -0.28
CA ALA A 275 5.44 30.42 -1.37
C ALA A 275 4.42 30.31 -2.52
N THR A 276 3.12 30.26 -2.22
CA THR A 276 2.06 30.29 -3.24
C THR A 276 2.12 31.58 -4.05
N GLU A 277 2.22 32.72 -3.38
CA GLU A 277 2.32 34.04 -4.02
C GLU A 277 3.58 34.16 -4.88
N LEU A 278 4.75 33.79 -4.35
CA LEU A 278 6.02 33.81 -5.09
C LEU A 278 6.00 32.87 -6.31
N VAL A 279 5.29 31.73 -6.25
CA VAL A 279 5.10 30.87 -7.43
C VAL A 279 4.23 31.54 -8.49
N ALA A 280 3.14 32.19 -8.08
CA ALA A 280 2.27 32.93 -9.00
C ALA A 280 3.04 34.07 -9.68
N ASN A 281 3.77 34.87 -8.90
CA ASN A 281 4.60 35.98 -9.39
C ASN A 281 5.73 35.48 -10.31
N ALA A 282 6.46 34.42 -9.91
CA ALA A 282 7.51 33.85 -10.75
C ALA A 282 6.99 33.32 -12.10
N ARG A 283 5.77 32.77 -12.12
CA ARG A 283 5.10 32.33 -13.36
C ARG A 283 4.69 33.53 -14.21
N SER A 284 4.09 34.54 -13.61
CA SER A 284 3.63 35.75 -14.30
C SER A 284 4.80 36.52 -14.92
N SER A 285 5.84 36.85 -14.12
CA SER A 285 7.01 37.58 -14.60
C SER A 285 7.82 36.79 -15.63
N ARG A 286 7.84 35.45 -15.56
CA ARG A 286 8.45 34.63 -16.62
C ARG A 286 7.68 34.73 -17.94
N ARG A 287 6.34 34.73 -17.91
CA ARG A 287 5.54 34.89 -19.13
C ARG A 287 5.77 36.26 -19.75
N GLN A 288 5.81 37.31 -18.92
CA GLN A 288 6.10 38.67 -19.37
C GLN A 288 7.50 38.76 -20.01
N ALA A 289 8.55 38.29 -19.33
CA ALA A 289 9.91 38.32 -19.88
C ALA A 289 10.09 37.51 -21.19
N LEU A 290 9.31 36.44 -21.38
CA LEU A 290 9.31 35.68 -22.64
C LEU A 290 8.57 36.42 -23.77
N ALA A 291 7.57 37.23 -23.43
CA ALA A 291 6.81 38.01 -24.39
C ALA A 291 7.53 39.29 -24.81
N THR A 292 8.06 40.06 -23.85
CA THR A 292 8.72 41.35 -24.09
C THR A 292 10.18 41.20 -24.49
N LYS A 293 10.88 40.21 -23.93
CA LYS A 293 12.35 39.99 -24.07
C LYS A 293 13.22 41.17 -23.65
N GLU A 294 12.67 42.11 -22.90
CA GLU A 294 13.40 43.28 -22.40
C GLU A 294 14.25 42.94 -21.17
N ASP A 295 15.44 43.55 -21.07
CA ASP A 295 16.43 43.24 -20.04
C ASP A 295 15.91 43.45 -18.61
N HIS A 296 15.07 44.46 -18.41
CA HIS A 296 14.50 44.75 -17.10
C HIS A 296 13.48 43.69 -16.65
N ASP A 297 12.69 43.14 -17.59
CA ASP A 297 11.72 42.06 -17.33
C ASP A 297 12.42 40.72 -17.08
N VAL A 298 13.50 40.43 -17.83
CA VAL A 298 14.37 39.27 -17.58
C VAL A 298 15.00 39.35 -16.19
N THR A 299 15.50 40.54 -15.82
CA THR A 299 16.09 40.79 -14.51
C THR A 299 15.07 40.64 -13.38
N ARG A 300 13.87 41.20 -13.53
CA ARG A 300 12.75 41.04 -12.58
C ARG A 300 12.37 39.57 -12.38
N ALA A 301 12.23 38.82 -13.47
CA ALA A 301 11.92 37.39 -13.41
C ALA A 301 13.02 36.57 -12.71
N LYS A 302 14.29 36.96 -12.87
CA LYS A 302 15.44 36.35 -12.18
C LYS A 302 15.40 36.61 -10.67
N LEU A 303 15.13 37.85 -10.24
CA LEU A 303 15.04 38.22 -8.82
C LEU A 303 13.90 37.46 -8.11
N ILE A 304 12.69 37.47 -8.66
CA ILE A 304 11.54 36.75 -8.07
C ILE A 304 11.81 35.23 -7.98
N ARG A 305 12.51 34.66 -8.98
CA ARG A 305 12.92 33.26 -8.94
C ARG A 305 13.92 32.97 -7.82
N GLN A 306 14.87 33.89 -7.56
CA GLN A 306 15.82 33.75 -6.45
C GLN A 306 15.11 33.83 -5.10
N GLU A 307 14.16 34.75 -4.93
CA GLU A 307 13.33 34.85 -3.73
C GLU A 307 12.51 33.59 -3.49
N LEU A 308 11.85 33.06 -4.53
CA LEU A 308 11.14 31.79 -4.45
C LEU A 308 12.07 30.65 -4.02
N LYS A 309 13.28 30.58 -4.57
CA LYS A 309 14.29 29.56 -4.20
C LYS A 309 14.73 29.72 -2.74
N LYS A 310 14.90 30.95 -2.24
CA LYS A 310 15.22 31.27 -0.84
C LYS A 310 14.10 30.84 0.09
N GLU A 311 12.85 31.15 -0.25
CA GLU A 311 11.68 30.77 0.54
C GLU A 311 11.49 29.25 0.58
N ILE A 312 11.62 28.55 -0.55
CA ILE A 312 11.54 27.08 -0.59
C ILE A 312 12.65 26.45 0.29
N ARG A 313 13.87 26.98 0.25
CA ARG A 313 14.97 26.51 1.11
C ARG A 313 14.67 26.74 2.59
N ARG A 314 14.13 27.93 2.94
CA ARG A 314 13.71 28.27 4.29
C ARG A 314 12.64 27.29 4.79
N LEU A 315 11.60 27.04 3.99
CA LEU A 315 10.51 26.13 4.33
C LEU A 315 10.97 24.69 4.52
N LYS A 316 11.85 24.18 3.65
CA LYS A 316 12.46 22.85 3.82
C LYS A 316 13.22 22.74 5.15
N ARG A 317 14.03 23.75 5.46
CA ARG A 317 14.84 23.77 6.68
C ARG A 317 13.98 23.91 7.93
N SER A 318 13.01 24.82 7.93
CA SER A 318 12.11 25.02 9.08
C SER A 318 11.25 23.78 9.31
N SER A 319 10.71 23.18 8.25
CA SER A 319 9.95 21.93 8.33
C SER A 319 10.75 20.79 8.93
N TRP A 320 12.00 20.61 8.48
CA TRP A 320 12.89 19.60 9.05
C TRP A 320 13.18 19.86 10.52
N ARG A 321 13.52 21.11 10.88
CA ARG A 321 13.79 21.48 12.28
C ARG A 321 12.57 21.27 13.17
N SER A 322 11.37 21.67 12.73
CA SER A 322 10.12 21.44 13.45
C SER A 322 9.80 19.95 13.58
N PHE A 323 10.05 19.15 12.55
CA PHE A 323 9.89 17.69 12.60
C PHE A 323 10.84 17.06 13.63
N VAL A 324 12.12 17.43 13.61
CA VAL A 324 13.09 16.94 14.60
C VAL A 324 12.70 17.39 16.00
N ALA A 325 12.44 18.68 16.20
CA ALA A 325 12.06 19.24 17.50
C ALA A 325 10.81 18.57 18.08
N SER A 326 9.76 18.40 17.28
CA SER A 326 8.54 17.68 17.71
C SER A 326 8.75 16.18 17.92
N SER A 327 9.77 15.59 17.31
CA SER A 327 10.15 14.18 17.50
C SER A 327 11.12 13.97 18.68
N THR A 328 11.75 15.03 19.18
CA THR A 328 12.68 15.00 20.32
C THR A 328 12.14 15.70 21.55
N ASP A 329 10.93 16.28 21.49
CA ASP A 329 10.29 16.91 22.64
C ASP A 329 9.93 15.84 23.68
N THR A 330 10.62 15.87 24.82
CA THR A 330 10.52 14.93 25.93
C THR A 330 9.40 15.26 26.91
N ARG A 331 8.61 16.32 26.65
CA ARG A 331 7.48 16.74 27.50
C ARG A 331 6.21 15.89 27.34
N GLY A 332 6.22 14.92 26.43
CA GLY A 332 5.15 13.95 26.21
C GLY A 332 5.59 12.51 26.39
N ASP A 333 4.63 11.59 26.34
CA ASP A 333 4.76 10.14 26.52
C ASP A 333 6.05 9.57 25.89
N HIS A 334 6.87 8.91 26.71
CA HIS A 334 8.28 8.68 26.44
C HIS A 334 8.52 7.89 25.13
N ASN A 335 9.56 8.28 24.37
CA ASN A 335 10.10 7.60 23.18
C ASN A 335 9.28 7.62 21.87
N ARG A 336 8.03 8.07 21.83
CA ARG A 336 7.21 8.01 20.59
C ARG A 336 7.81 8.81 19.41
N GLY A 337 8.39 9.96 19.70
CA GLY A 337 9.04 10.82 18.70
C GLY A 337 10.33 10.21 18.13
N LEU A 338 11.17 9.59 18.98
CA LEU A 338 12.38 8.88 18.55
C LEU A 338 12.04 7.67 17.66
N TRP A 339 10.98 6.93 17.98
CA TRP A 339 10.48 5.86 17.11
C TRP A 339 10.00 6.37 15.76
N ASN A 340 9.35 7.53 15.71
CA ASN A 340 8.97 8.17 14.44
C ASN A 340 10.20 8.56 13.61
N LEU A 341 11.25 9.10 14.26
CA LEU A 341 12.52 9.44 13.61
C LEU A 341 13.24 8.20 13.06
N SER A 342 13.32 7.13 13.85
CA SER A 342 13.88 5.83 13.43
C SER A 342 13.11 5.25 12.24
N LYS A 343 11.78 5.26 12.27
CA LYS A 343 10.94 4.82 11.14
C LYS A 343 11.14 5.69 9.91
N TRP A 344 11.29 7.01 10.07
CA TRP A 344 11.58 7.91 8.95
C TRP A 344 12.95 7.58 8.33
N ALA A 345 13.99 7.38 9.15
CA ALA A 345 15.33 7.03 8.68
C ALA A 345 15.32 5.70 7.89
N LYS A 346 14.59 4.69 8.38
CA LYS A 346 14.37 3.42 7.68
C LYS A 346 13.54 3.54 6.40
N LYS A 347 12.61 4.51 6.33
CA LYS A 347 11.82 4.79 5.11
C LYS A 347 12.62 5.56 4.06
N SER A 348 13.60 6.38 4.46
CA SER A 348 14.51 7.06 3.53
C SER A 348 15.55 6.12 2.92
N THR A 349 15.79 4.95 3.51
CA THR A 349 16.59 3.87 2.94
C THR A 349 15.71 2.93 2.11
N ASN A 350 15.04 3.43 1.06
CA ASN A 350 14.48 2.67 -0.07
C ASN A 350 13.77 1.31 0.17
N ILE A 351 13.21 1.00 1.37
CA ILE A 351 12.39 -0.21 1.53
C ILE A 351 10.98 0.08 1.01
N VAL A 352 10.84 0.32 -0.30
CA VAL A 352 9.55 0.19 -0.98
C VAL A 352 9.44 -1.27 -1.38
N GLN A 353 8.87 -2.05 -0.48
CA GLN A 353 8.62 -3.48 -0.69
C GLN A 353 7.71 -3.71 -1.89
N GLY A 354 8.30 -4.18 -2.99
CA GLY A 354 7.62 -4.80 -4.13
C GLY A 354 6.46 -4.00 -4.76
N PRO A 355 5.75 -4.62 -5.73
CA PRO A 355 4.50 -4.08 -6.23
C PRO A 355 3.46 -3.99 -5.09
N PRO A 356 2.58 -2.97 -5.07
CA PRO A 356 1.54 -2.79 -4.06
C PRO A 356 0.42 -3.84 -4.11
N HIS A 357 0.56 -4.86 -4.96
CA HIS A 357 -0.38 -5.95 -5.14
C HIS A 357 -0.09 -7.11 -4.18
N LEU A 358 -1.13 -7.85 -3.85
CA LEU A 358 -0.92 -9.19 -3.32
C LEU A 358 -0.37 -10.08 -4.44
N PRO A 359 0.72 -10.83 -4.21
CA PRO A 359 1.16 -11.87 -5.15
C PRO A 359 0.05 -12.90 -5.33
N GLY A 360 0.23 -13.82 -6.28
CA GLY A 360 -0.62 -15.01 -6.36
C GLY A 360 -0.71 -15.71 -5.00
N LEU A 361 -1.91 -16.08 -4.56
CA LEU A 361 -2.12 -16.73 -3.27
C LEU A 361 -2.46 -18.21 -3.44
N ARG A 362 -2.00 -19.06 -2.52
CA ARG A 362 -2.31 -20.50 -2.47
C ARG A 362 -2.77 -20.89 -1.08
N ARG A 363 -3.62 -21.92 -0.99
CA ARG A 363 -4.14 -22.39 0.31
C ARG A 363 -3.07 -23.11 1.12
N SER A 364 -2.30 -23.96 0.45
CA SER A 364 -1.18 -24.72 1.01
C SER A 364 0.06 -24.63 0.12
N GLU A 365 1.20 -25.12 0.61
CA GLU A 365 2.47 -25.13 -0.12
C GLU A 365 2.44 -26.00 -1.38
N THR A 366 1.51 -26.95 -1.47
CA THR A 366 1.34 -27.85 -2.62
C THR A 366 0.39 -27.31 -3.68
N ASP A 367 -0.44 -26.32 -3.35
CA ASP A 367 -1.41 -25.77 -4.29
C ASP A 367 -0.75 -24.75 -5.22
N PRO A 368 -1.15 -24.70 -6.51
CA PRO A 368 -0.72 -23.63 -7.39
C PRO A 368 -1.28 -22.27 -6.90
N PRO A 369 -0.48 -21.19 -6.93
CA PRO A 369 -0.97 -19.86 -6.59
C PRO A 369 -1.98 -19.35 -7.64
N THR A 370 -3.02 -18.67 -7.17
CA THR A 370 -4.02 -18.02 -8.03
C THR A 370 -3.84 -16.51 -8.01
N ASP A 371 -3.93 -15.89 -9.19
CA ASP A 371 -3.92 -14.44 -9.34
C ASP A 371 -5.30 -13.78 -9.32
N ASP A 372 -6.37 -14.59 -9.39
CA ASP A 372 -7.76 -14.10 -9.34
C ASP A 372 -8.11 -13.50 -7.98
N ASN A 373 -8.65 -12.28 -8.00
CA ASN A 373 -8.97 -11.54 -6.77
C ASN A 373 -10.10 -12.22 -5.98
N ARG A 374 -11.09 -12.85 -6.61
CA ARG A 374 -12.17 -13.54 -5.88
C ARG A 374 -11.60 -14.75 -5.13
N SER A 375 -10.75 -15.52 -5.79
CA SER A 375 -10.07 -16.67 -5.21
C SER A 375 -9.10 -16.25 -4.11
N LYS A 376 -8.31 -15.18 -4.30
CA LYS A 376 -7.46 -14.58 -3.25
C LYS A 376 -8.28 -14.20 -2.00
N VAL A 377 -9.44 -13.56 -2.19
CA VAL A 377 -10.35 -13.20 -1.09
C VAL A 377 -10.87 -14.44 -0.37
N ALA A 378 -11.27 -15.49 -1.09
CA ALA A 378 -11.71 -16.74 -0.47
C ALA A 378 -10.59 -17.40 0.36
N ILE A 379 -9.36 -17.48 -0.17
CA ILE A 379 -8.20 -18.04 0.54
C ILE A 379 -7.92 -17.29 1.84
N LEU A 380 -7.93 -15.95 1.78
CA LEU A 380 -7.72 -15.11 2.96
C LEU A 380 -8.87 -15.22 3.95
N SER A 381 -10.12 -15.26 3.48
CA SER A 381 -11.31 -15.40 4.30
C SER A 381 -11.30 -16.71 5.08
N ASP A 382 -11.02 -17.83 4.41
CA ASP A 382 -10.93 -19.14 5.05
C ASP A 382 -9.81 -19.19 6.11
N LYS A 383 -8.72 -18.46 5.88
CA LYS A 383 -7.60 -18.38 6.82
C LYS A 383 -7.92 -17.50 8.04
N PHE A 384 -8.48 -16.32 7.82
CA PHE A 384 -8.72 -15.31 8.85
C PHE A 384 -9.98 -15.59 9.67
N PHE A 385 -10.94 -16.29 9.08
CA PHE A 385 -12.22 -16.62 9.71
C PHE A 385 -12.47 -18.13 9.64
N PRO A 386 -11.60 -18.95 10.25
CA PRO A 386 -11.74 -20.39 10.19
C PRO A 386 -13.06 -20.85 10.82
N LYS A 387 -13.59 -21.99 10.35
CA LYS A 387 -14.73 -22.65 11.00
C LYS A 387 -14.35 -22.91 12.46
N ARG A 388 -15.17 -22.39 13.39
CA ARG A 388 -14.91 -22.50 14.82
C ARG A 388 -14.99 -23.95 15.25
N VAL A 389 -13.96 -24.42 15.94
CA VAL A 389 -14.00 -25.69 16.66
C VAL A 389 -14.77 -25.44 17.96
N GLU A 390 -15.71 -26.33 18.31
CA GLU A 390 -16.35 -26.25 19.61
C GLU A 390 -15.32 -26.51 20.71
N ALA A 391 -15.29 -25.62 21.71
CA ALA A 391 -14.43 -25.85 22.87
C ALA A 391 -15.01 -26.98 23.71
N ASP A 392 -14.14 -27.80 24.28
CA ASP A 392 -14.50 -28.61 25.44
C ASP A 392 -14.79 -27.66 26.62
N LEU A 393 -15.93 -27.91 27.28
CA LEU A 393 -16.47 -27.10 28.37
C LEU A 393 -16.68 -27.92 29.64
N SER A 394 -16.22 -29.18 29.65
CA SER A 394 -16.30 -30.06 30.81
C SER A 394 -15.61 -29.47 32.04
N ASP A 395 -14.50 -28.73 31.85
CA ASP A 395 -13.81 -28.01 32.92
C ASP A 395 -14.61 -26.83 33.49
N MET A 396 -15.48 -26.23 32.69
CA MET A 396 -16.36 -25.12 33.12
C MET A 396 -17.54 -25.61 33.95
N GLU A 397 -17.99 -26.86 33.76
CA GLU A 397 -19.04 -27.48 34.60
C GLU A 397 -18.57 -27.63 36.05
N LEU A 398 -17.27 -27.93 36.26
CA LEU A 398 -16.65 -27.99 37.58
C LEU A 398 -16.62 -26.61 38.27
N ILE A 399 -16.41 -25.54 37.49
CA ILE A 399 -16.39 -24.15 37.98
C ILE A 399 -17.80 -23.66 38.35
N GLN A 400 -18.86 -24.27 37.82
CA GLN A 400 -20.26 -23.89 38.09
C GLN A 400 -20.64 -24.03 39.58
N GLN A 401 -19.89 -24.83 40.34
CA GLN A 401 -20.03 -24.97 41.80
C GLN A 401 -19.41 -23.80 42.59
N ALA A 402 -18.60 -22.93 41.96
CA ALA A 402 -18.02 -21.76 42.59
C ALA A 402 -19.02 -20.58 42.63
N LYS A 403 -18.99 -19.80 43.72
CA LYS A 403 -19.81 -18.59 43.86
C LYS A 403 -19.53 -17.60 42.73
N ARG A 404 -20.54 -17.31 41.91
CA ARG A 404 -20.48 -16.26 40.89
C ARG A 404 -20.46 -14.89 41.56
N HIS A 405 -19.46 -14.08 41.22
CA HIS A 405 -19.41 -12.67 41.61
C HIS A 405 -20.18 -11.84 40.58
N THR A 406 -21.34 -11.31 40.98
CA THR A 406 -22.09 -10.34 40.18
C THR A 406 -21.52 -8.96 40.40
N ILE A 407 -21.06 -8.31 39.32
CA ILE A 407 -20.59 -6.93 39.35
C ILE A 407 -21.75 -6.04 38.89
N ALA A 408 -22.16 -5.08 39.72
CA ALA A 408 -23.14 -4.10 39.32
C ALA A 408 -22.56 -3.17 38.24
N ILE A 409 -23.19 -3.13 37.06
CA ILE A 409 -22.76 -2.26 35.97
C ILE A 409 -23.52 -0.94 36.09
N PRO A 410 -22.85 0.20 36.36
CA PRO A 410 -23.53 1.49 36.49
C PRO A 410 -24.08 1.96 35.13
N ASP A 411 -25.02 2.89 35.15
CA ASP A 411 -25.55 3.48 33.92
C ASP A 411 -24.47 4.25 33.13
N VAL A 412 -24.66 4.39 31.81
CA VAL A 412 -23.75 5.17 30.94
C VAL A 412 -23.83 6.65 31.27
N THR A 413 -22.69 7.28 31.54
CA THR A 413 -22.61 8.70 31.92
C THR A 413 -22.11 9.59 30.77
N PRO A 414 -22.56 10.85 30.68
CA PRO A 414 -22.05 11.79 29.68
C PRO A 414 -20.54 12.05 29.77
N ASP A 415 -19.98 12.00 30.99
CA ASP A 415 -18.54 12.20 31.21
C ASP A 415 -17.70 11.04 30.70
N GLU A 416 -18.21 9.80 30.81
CA GLU A 416 -17.57 8.62 30.24
C GLU A 416 -17.49 8.72 28.71
N VAL A 417 -18.60 9.07 28.07
CA VAL A 417 -18.67 9.31 26.62
C VAL A 417 -17.76 10.47 26.22
N GLY A 418 -17.80 11.59 26.94
CA GLY A 418 -16.95 12.75 26.70
C GLY A 418 -15.45 12.44 26.79
N ARG A 419 -15.04 11.60 27.75
CA ARG A 419 -13.65 11.12 27.87
C ARG A 419 -13.24 10.26 26.67
N ILE A 420 -14.10 9.32 26.24
CA ILE A 420 -13.84 8.46 25.09
C ILE A 420 -13.65 9.30 23.82
N LEU A 421 -14.57 10.23 23.55
CA LEU A 421 -14.50 11.13 22.40
C LEU A 421 -13.16 11.89 22.36
N LYS A 422 -12.78 12.55 23.46
CA LYS A 422 -11.51 13.29 23.56
C LYS A 422 -10.28 12.40 23.35
N GLN A 423 -10.34 11.13 23.73
CA GLN A 423 -9.24 10.18 23.65
C GLN A 423 -9.19 9.39 22.33
N LEU A 424 -10.16 9.59 21.42
CA LEU A 424 -10.13 8.93 20.11
C LEU A 424 -8.79 9.19 19.40
N PRO A 425 -8.12 8.14 18.90
CA PRO A 425 -6.84 8.31 18.23
C PRO A 425 -7.04 9.03 16.88
N ARG A 426 -6.29 10.11 16.67
CA ARG A 426 -6.28 10.87 15.41
C ARG A 426 -5.52 10.13 14.30
N ASN A 427 -5.77 10.50 13.05
CA ASN A 427 -5.18 9.95 11.83
C ASN A 427 -5.37 8.43 11.68
N LYS A 428 -6.53 7.93 12.11
CA LYS A 428 -6.94 6.54 11.87
C LYS A 428 -7.79 6.44 10.61
N ALA A 429 -7.69 5.29 9.94
CA ALA A 429 -8.56 5.00 8.82
C ALA A 429 -9.98 4.72 9.34
N PRO A 430 -11.02 5.31 8.72
CA PRO A 430 -12.41 5.04 9.08
C PRO A 430 -12.85 3.65 8.62
N GLY A 431 -13.98 3.17 9.15
CA GLY A 431 -14.63 1.94 8.72
C GLY A 431 -15.49 2.13 7.46
N PRO A 432 -16.50 1.25 7.25
CA PRO A 432 -17.44 1.36 6.13
C PRO A 432 -18.20 2.69 6.08
N ASP A 433 -18.37 3.36 7.22
CA ASP A 433 -19.06 4.64 7.35
C ASP A 433 -18.25 5.85 6.86
N GLU A 434 -16.96 5.67 6.56
CA GLU A 434 -16.02 6.73 6.17
C GLU A 434 -15.88 7.90 7.17
N ILE A 435 -16.40 7.78 8.41
CA ILE A 435 -16.39 8.87 9.40
C ILE A 435 -15.02 8.95 10.10
N PRO A 436 -14.23 10.03 9.93
CA PRO A 436 -12.96 10.17 10.63
C PRO A 436 -13.15 10.45 12.13
N ASN A 437 -12.27 9.93 12.98
CA ASN A 437 -12.27 10.20 14.42
C ASN A 437 -12.22 11.70 14.75
N GLU A 438 -11.55 12.50 13.92
CA GLU A 438 -11.46 13.96 14.11
C GLU A 438 -12.83 14.65 13.97
N ILE A 439 -13.73 14.10 13.15
CA ILE A 439 -15.09 14.61 12.98
C ILE A 439 -15.93 14.26 14.22
N LEU A 440 -15.82 13.01 14.71
CA LEU A 440 -16.47 12.60 15.96
C LEU A 440 -16.01 13.48 17.15
N GLN A 441 -14.70 13.76 17.23
CA GLN A 441 -14.12 14.64 18.25
C GLN A 441 -14.65 16.07 18.19
N ALA A 442 -14.79 16.62 16.98
CA ALA A 442 -15.18 18.00 16.77
C ALA A 442 -16.69 18.22 16.93
N LEU A 443 -17.51 17.22 16.58
CA LEU A 443 -18.96 17.33 16.60
C LEU A 443 -19.55 16.79 17.91
N LEU A 444 -19.30 15.52 18.25
CA LEU A 444 -20.15 14.79 19.20
C LEU A 444 -19.97 15.16 20.68
N TYR A 445 -18.99 15.99 21.02
CA TYR A 445 -18.83 16.43 22.41
C TYR A 445 -20.03 17.24 22.90
N ASP A 446 -20.67 18.02 22.00
CA ASP A 446 -21.84 18.83 22.31
C ASP A 446 -23.07 17.94 22.61
N TRP A 447 -23.14 16.76 21.98
CA TRP A 447 -24.23 15.77 22.13
C TRP A 447 -23.91 14.61 23.07
N ARG A 448 -22.87 14.72 23.90
CA ARG A 448 -22.43 13.61 24.77
C ARG A 448 -23.52 13.12 25.73
N VAL A 449 -24.49 13.97 26.07
CA VAL A 449 -25.62 13.63 26.96
C VAL A 449 -26.59 12.71 26.22
N ASP A 450 -27.09 13.13 25.06
CA ASP A 450 -28.00 12.33 24.22
C ASP A 450 -27.32 11.03 23.76
N LEU A 451 -26.02 11.10 23.43
CA LEU A 451 -25.23 9.94 23.05
C LEU A 451 -25.11 8.94 24.21
N ALA A 452 -24.90 9.40 25.44
CA ALA A 452 -24.90 8.54 26.62
C ALA A 452 -26.26 7.85 26.82
N GLN A 453 -27.38 8.55 26.61
CA GLN A 453 -28.72 7.99 26.69
C GLN A 453 -28.99 6.95 25.59
N ALA A 454 -28.57 7.23 24.35
CA ALA A 454 -28.71 6.30 23.24
C ALA A 454 -27.89 5.02 23.45
N ILE A 455 -26.64 5.15 23.92
CA ILE A 455 -25.79 3.98 24.25
C ILE A 455 -26.38 3.20 25.42
N ARG A 456 -26.89 3.87 26.47
CA ARG A 456 -27.56 3.21 27.59
C ARG A 456 -28.74 2.37 27.12
N SER A 457 -29.58 2.94 26.26
CA SER A 457 -30.75 2.25 25.72
C SER A 457 -30.36 1.05 24.88
N LEU A 458 -29.34 1.19 24.03
CA LEU A 458 -28.78 0.09 23.25
C LEU A 458 -28.29 -1.05 24.15
N LEU A 459 -27.52 -0.75 25.20
CA LEU A 459 -26.97 -1.76 26.11
C LEU A 459 -28.05 -2.47 26.93
N ARG A 460 -29.10 -1.76 27.35
CA ARG A 460 -30.23 -2.35 28.09
C ARG A 460 -31.10 -3.24 27.21
N ASN A 461 -31.36 -2.82 25.97
CA ASN A 461 -32.26 -3.54 25.07
C ASN A 461 -31.55 -4.66 24.30
N GLY A 462 -30.21 -4.65 24.25
CA GLY A 462 -29.42 -5.62 23.48
C GLY A 462 -29.56 -5.50 21.96
N GLN A 463 -30.18 -4.42 21.47
CA GLN A 463 -30.47 -4.19 20.05
C GLN A 463 -29.30 -3.47 19.38
N ILE A 464 -28.30 -4.24 18.93
CA ILE A 464 -27.14 -3.70 18.20
C ILE A 464 -27.51 -3.50 16.71
N PRO A 465 -27.36 -2.29 16.15
CA PRO A 465 -27.59 -2.01 14.73
C PRO A 465 -26.81 -2.94 13.80
N SER A 466 -27.37 -3.27 12.64
CA SER A 466 -26.68 -4.08 11.61
C SER A 466 -25.38 -3.41 11.15
N SER A 467 -25.40 -2.10 10.92
CA SER A 467 -24.23 -1.30 10.53
C SER A 467 -23.06 -1.36 11.52
N PHE A 468 -23.33 -1.65 12.80
CA PHE A 468 -22.30 -1.79 13.84
C PHE A 468 -21.61 -3.15 13.79
N LYS A 469 -22.17 -4.12 13.06
CA LYS A 469 -21.62 -5.48 12.88
C LYS A 469 -20.80 -5.59 11.58
N GLU A 470 -20.70 -4.51 10.82
CA GLU A 470 -19.98 -4.45 9.56
C GLU A 470 -18.57 -3.89 9.73
N SER A 471 -17.61 -4.44 8.98
CA SER A 471 -16.24 -3.94 8.94
C SER A 471 -15.58 -4.19 7.59
N ILE A 472 -14.56 -3.39 7.26
CA ILE A 472 -13.67 -3.67 6.12
C ILE A 472 -12.42 -4.36 6.65
N THR A 473 -12.16 -5.60 6.20
CA THR A 473 -10.93 -6.32 6.56
C THR A 473 -9.80 -5.96 5.60
N LEU A 474 -8.78 -5.28 6.10
CA LEU A 474 -7.53 -5.01 5.38
C LEU A 474 -6.51 -6.12 5.64
N THR A 475 -5.81 -6.53 4.58
CA THR A 475 -4.79 -7.57 4.64
C THR A 475 -3.40 -6.93 4.67
N ILE A 476 -2.67 -7.04 5.79
CA ILE A 476 -1.34 -6.43 5.97
C ILE A 476 -0.26 -7.51 5.99
N ARG A 477 0.80 -7.34 5.19
CA ARG A 477 1.97 -8.24 5.17
C ARG A 477 2.65 -8.27 6.55
N LYS A 478 2.97 -9.47 7.03
CA LYS A 478 3.92 -9.65 8.13
C LYS A 478 5.31 -9.33 7.62
N GLU A 479 6.14 -8.68 8.43
CA GLU A 479 7.53 -8.41 8.04
C GLU A 479 8.34 -9.72 8.04
N ARG A 480 9.20 -9.89 7.03
CA ARG A 480 10.20 -10.98 6.93
C ARG A 480 9.61 -12.39 6.96
N HIS A 481 8.45 -12.60 6.33
CA HIS A 481 7.94 -13.94 6.13
C HIS A 481 8.62 -14.61 4.91
N PRO A 482 8.93 -15.93 4.96
CA PRO A 482 9.64 -16.62 3.88
C PRO A 482 8.88 -16.67 2.56
N ASP A 483 7.57 -16.89 2.61
CA ASP A 483 6.73 -17.05 1.41
C ASP A 483 5.47 -16.18 1.50
N TYR A 484 5.33 -15.17 0.63
CA TYR A 484 4.14 -14.29 0.61
C TYR A 484 3.00 -14.82 -0.27
N THR A 485 3.14 -15.98 -0.91
CA THR A 485 2.02 -16.65 -1.59
C THR A 485 1.07 -17.33 -0.61
N LEU A 486 1.49 -17.53 0.65
CA LEU A 486 0.67 -18.15 1.69
C LEU A 486 -0.12 -17.11 2.51
N PRO A 487 -1.38 -17.40 2.87
CA PRO A 487 -2.20 -16.47 3.65
C PRO A 487 -1.69 -16.29 5.10
N SER A 488 -0.88 -17.22 5.62
CA SER A 488 -0.22 -17.10 6.94
C SER A 488 0.73 -15.91 7.04
N SER A 489 1.19 -15.39 5.90
CA SER A 489 2.15 -14.28 5.77
C SER A 489 1.49 -12.91 5.95
N TYR A 490 0.20 -12.91 6.23
CA TYR A 490 -0.62 -11.71 6.35
C TYR A 490 -1.36 -11.67 7.69
N ARG A 491 -1.75 -10.46 8.09
CA ARG A 491 -2.58 -10.18 9.27
C ARG A 491 -3.87 -9.49 8.81
N PRO A 492 -5.05 -9.95 9.25
CA PRO A 492 -6.27 -9.19 9.08
C PRO A 492 -6.27 -7.99 10.02
N ILE A 493 -6.73 -6.84 9.53
CA ILE A 493 -7.08 -5.66 10.34
C ILE A 493 -8.50 -5.28 9.99
N ALA A 494 -9.43 -5.45 10.92
CA ALA A 494 -10.81 -4.99 10.77
C ALA A 494 -10.87 -3.47 10.99
N LEU A 495 -11.38 -2.75 9.99
CA LEU A 495 -11.79 -1.36 10.13
C LEU A 495 -13.30 -1.36 10.43
N GLU A 496 -13.67 -1.37 11.72
CA GLU A 496 -15.09 -1.31 12.07
C GLU A 496 -15.67 0.11 12.00
N ASN A 497 -17.00 0.15 12.02
CA ASN A 497 -17.84 1.32 12.17
C ASN A 497 -17.38 2.23 13.33
N SER A 498 -17.43 3.53 13.10
CA SER A 498 -16.82 4.54 13.98
C SER A 498 -17.63 4.78 15.25
N LEU A 499 -18.97 4.69 15.18
CA LEU A 499 -19.83 4.76 16.36
C LEU A 499 -19.85 3.44 17.14
N ALA A 500 -19.78 2.29 16.46
CA ALA A 500 -19.64 0.99 17.12
C ALA A 500 -18.41 0.95 18.04
N LYS A 501 -17.27 1.47 17.56
CA LYS A 501 -16.03 1.58 18.36
C LYS A 501 -16.20 2.42 19.62
N ILE A 502 -17.05 3.43 19.63
CA ILE A 502 -17.32 4.23 20.84
C ILE A 502 -18.04 3.37 21.88
N VAL A 503 -19.06 2.61 21.45
CA VAL A 503 -19.80 1.68 22.32
C VAL A 503 -18.89 0.57 22.84
N GLU A 504 -18.13 -0.08 21.96
CA GLU A 504 -17.20 -1.14 22.33
C GLU A 504 -16.10 -0.64 23.27
N LYS A 505 -15.56 0.56 23.02
CA LYS A 505 -14.55 1.16 23.90
C LYS A 505 -15.10 1.45 25.29
N LEU A 506 -16.36 1.85 25.39
CA LEU A 506 -17.05 2.05 26.66
C LEU A 506 -17.16 0.73 27.43
N VAL A 507 -17.67 -0.32 26.78
CA VAL A 507 -17.80 -1.66 27.40
C VAL A 507 -16.42 -2.20 27.81
N ALA A 508 -15.42 -2.09 26.93
CA ALA A 508 -14.06 -2.55 27.21
C ALA A 508 -13.43 -1.82 28.40
N ASN A 509 -13.60 -0.50 28.52
CA ASN A 509 -13.08 0.26 29.66
C ASN A 509 -13.71 -0.25 30.97
N ARG A 510 -15.03 -0.48 30.99
CA ARG A 510 -15.74 -1.01 32.17
C ARG A 510 -15.28 -2.41 32.55
N MET A 511 -15.09 -3.30 31.56
CA MET A 511 -14.56 -4.64 31.80
C MET A 511 -13.14 -4.60 32.39
N ILE A 512 -12.28 -3.70 31.90
CA ILE A 512 -10.93 -3.52 32.43
C ILE A 512 -10.98 -3.00 33.87
N GLU A 513 -11.79 -1.98 34.14
CA GLU A 513 -11.94 -1.41 35.49
C GLU A 513 -12.44 -2.46 36.49
N ALA A 514 -13.46 -3.23 36.12
CA ALA A 514 -13.97 -4.32 36.94
C ALA A 514 -12.93 -5.42 37.18
N ALA A 515 -12.20 -5.83 36.13
CA ALA A 515 -11.17 -6.85 36.25
C ALA A 515 -10.04 -6.44 37.21
N GLU A 516 -9.67 -5.16 37.23
CA GLU A 516 -8.65 -4.64 38.17
C GLU A 516 -9.22 -4.47 39.59
N GLN A 517 -10.41 -3.87 39.75
CA GLN A 517 -11.03 -3.64 41.06
C GLN A 517 -11.29 -4.94 41.83
N HIS A 518 -11.61 -6.02 41.10
CA HIS A 518 -11.90 -7.33 41.67
C HIS A 518 -10.75 -8.34 41.53
N ASN A 519 -9.54 -7.91 41.16
CA ASN A 519 -8.35 -8.76 41.03
C ASN A 519 -8.58 -10.02 40.17
N MET A 520 -9.32 -9.89 39.06
CA MET A 520 -9.71 -11.01 38.20
C MET A 520 -8.59 -11.51 37.28
N LEU A 521 -7.48 -10.78 37.20
CA LEU A 521 -6.33 -11.10 36.35
C LEU A 521 -5.14 -11.55 37.19
N PRO A 522 -4.43 -12.63 36.80
CA PRO A 522 -3.19 -13.03 37.46
C PRO A 522 -2.19 -11.88 37.53
N TRP A 523 -1.43 -11.79 38.63
CA TRP A 523 -0.46 -10.71 38.83
C TRP A 523 0.60 -10.67 37.70
N ALA A 524 1.00 -11.86 37.23
CA ALA A 524 2.00 -12.07 36.19
C ALA A 524 1.50 -11.76 34.77
N GLN A 525 0.20 -11.45 34.58
CA GLN A 525 -0.32 -11.04 33.28
C GLN A 525 0.16 -9.62 32.95
N MET A 526 1.11 -9.53 32.01
CA MET A 526 1.71 -8.26 31.59
C MET A 526 1.06 -7.68 30.33
N GLY A 527 0.62 -8.53 29.40
CA GLY A 527 0.07 -8.13 28.11
C GLY A 527 -1.32 -7.47 28.24
N ALA A 528 -1.56 -6.43 27.42
CA ALA A 528 -2.84 -5.72 27.32
C ALA A 528 -3.40 -5.16 28.64
N ARG A 529 -2.55 -5.01 29.67
CA ARG A 529 -2.93 -4.53 31.00
C ARG A 529 -2.35 -3.14 31.26
N LYS A 530 -3.12 -2.26 31.90
CA LYS A 530 -2.67 -0.90 32.23
C LYS A 530 -1.51 -0.97 33.23
N ASN A 531 -0.54 -0.06 33.11
CA ASN A 531 0.64 0.00 33.98
C ASN A 531 1.48 -1.30 34.00
N ARG A 532 1.47 -2.03 32.88
CA ARG A 532 2.35 -3.18 32.61
C ARG A 532 3.04 -2.98 31.27
N SER A 533 4.22 -3.57 31.09
CA SER A 533 5.03 -3.42 29.88
C SER A 533 5.85 -4.67 29.59
N THR A 534 6.39 -4.77 28.38
CA THR A 534 7.35 -5.83 28.02
C THR A 534 8.67 -5.70 28.77
N ILE A 535 9.02 -4.50 29.26
CA ILE A 535 10.21 -4.28 30.08
C ILE A 535 10.01 -4.93 31.45
N LEU A 536 8.86 -4.71 32.09
CA LEU A 536 8.52 -5.36 33.36
C LEU A 536 8.49 -6.89 33.23
N ALA A 537 8.03 -7.41 32.08
CA ALA A 537 8.07 -8.85 31.81
C ALA A 537 9.51 -9.39 31.72
N LEU A 538 10.42 -8.65 31.08
CA LEU A 538 11.84 -9.01 30.99
C LEU A 538 12.55 -8.91 32.35
N GLU A 539 12.25 -7.89 33.15
CA GLU A 539 12.77 -7.74 34.51
C GLU A 539 12.32 -8.91 35.39
N LEU A 540 11.04 -9.26 35.35
CA LEU A 540 10.51 -10.42 36.08
C LEU A 540 11.21 -11.72 35.65
N LEU A 541 11.36 -11.96 34.36
CA LEU A 541 12.05 -13.14 33.84
C LEU A 541 13.51 -13.17 34.32
N THR A 542 14.23 -12.06 34.19
CA THR A 542 15.66 -11.95 34.56
C THR A 542 15.84 -12.16 36.05
N SER A 543 15.03 -11.52 36.88
CA SER A 543 15.03 -11.70 38.34
C SER A 543 14.74 -13.15 38.72
N THR A 544 13.75 -13.79 38.08
CA THR A 544 13.43 -15.20 38.33
C THR A 544 14.63 -16.12 38.04
N VAL A 545 15.33 -15.88 36.92
CA VAL A 545 16.53 -16.64 36.57
C VAL A 545 17.67 -16.40 37.57
N GLN A 546 17.91 -15.14 37.96
CA GLN A 546 18.95 -14.78 38.93
C GLN A 546 18.70 -15.41 40.30
N THR A 547 17.47 -15.31 40.83
CA THR A 547 17.10 -15.93 42.10
C THR A 547 17.27 -17.45 42.07
N ALA A 548 16.95 -18.09 40.93
CA ALA A 548 17.16 -19.54 40.77
C ALA A 548 18.65 -19.92 40.81
N TRP A 549 19.52 -19.13 40.17
CA TRP A 549 20.96 -19.33 40.21
C TRP A 549 21.56 -19.05 41.60
N GLU A 550 21.11 -18.02 42.30
CA GLU A 550 21.54 -17.74 43.68
C GLU A 550 21.18 -18.90 44.61
N ALA A 551 19.96 -19.44 44.49
CA ALA A 551 19.51 -20.56 45.31
C ALA A 551 20.24 -21.88 44.96
N ARG A 552 20.62 -22.08 43.69
CA ARG A 552 21.28 -23.30 43.21
C ARG A 552 22.32 -22.99 42.10
N PRO A 553 23.55 -22.56 42.47
CA PRO A 553 24.56 -22.05 41.52
C PRO A 553 25.01 -23.02 40.43
N SER A 554 24.89 -24.33 40.69
CA SER A 554 25.32 -25.39 39.78
C SER A 554 24.20 -25.96 38.90
N ARG A 555 23.01 -25.35 38.90
CA ARG A 555 21.86 -25.82 38.11
C ARG A 555 21.65 -24.97 36.86
N VAL A 556 21.18 -25.64 35.81
CA VAL A 556 20.72 -24.99 34.58
C VAL A 556 19.27 -24.55 34.76
N VAL A 557 18.96 -23.31 34.36
CA VAL A 557 17.59 -22.81 34.27
C VAL A 557 17.10 -23.03 32.85
N SER A 558 15.94 -23.67 32.69
CA SER A 558 15.29 -23.89 31.40
C SER A 558 13.99 -23.11 31.34
N MET A 559 13.68 -22.55 30.16
CA MET A 559 12.46 -21.78 29.92
C MET A 559 11.61 -22.47 28.84
N LEU A 560 10.32 -22.65 29.13
CA LEU A 560 9.33 -23.11 28.17
C LEU A 560 8.58 -21.92 27.59
N GLY A 561 8.83 -21.61 26.32
CA GLY A 561 8.06 -20.60 25.58
C GLY A 561 6.81 -21.22 24.96
N LEU A 562 5.64 -20.63 25.24
CA LEU A 562 4.36 -21.04 24.67
C LEU A 562 3.79 -19.91 23.82
N ASP A 563 3.28 -20.22 22.64
CA ASP A 563 2.56 -19.29 21.77
C ASP A 563 1.29 -19.94 21.20
N ILE A 564 0.21 -19.17 21.12
CA ILE A 564 -1.09 -19.66 20.66
C ILE A 564 -1.28 -19.28 19.19
N LYS A 565 -1.40 -20.29 18.33
CA LYS A 565 -1.65 -20.09 16.90
C LYS A 565 -3.02 -19.46 16.67
N GLY A 566 -3.04 -18.24 16.12
CA GLY A 566 -4.28 -17.54 15.75
C GLY A 566 -5.17 -17.25 16.97
N ALA A 567 -4.58 -16.72 18.05
CA ALA A 567 -5.26 -16.52 19.33
C ALA A 567 -6.59 -15.74 19.24
N PHE A 568 -6.69 -14.74 18.36
CA PHE A 568 -7.92 -13.96 18.16
C PHE A 568 -8.93 -14.65 17.23
N ASP A 569 -8.43 -15.34 16.20
CA ASP A 569 -9.27 -15.96 15.16
C ASP A 569 -9.98 -17.22 15.68
N ASN A 570 -9.37 -17.91 16.65
CA ASN A 570 -9.83 -19.21 17.18
C ASN A 570 -10.55 -19.14 18.54
N VAL A 571 -10.97 -17.96 19.00
CA VAL A 571 -11.68 -17.84 20.29
C VAL A 571 -13.07 -18.50 20.22
N SER A 572 -13.32 -19.46 21.12
CA SER A 572 -14.65 -20.05 21.29
C SER A 572 -15.60 -19.05 21.93
N LYS A 573 -16.62 -18.60 21.19
CA LYS A 573 -17.66 -17.70 21.70
C LYS A 573 -18.43 -18.30 22.88
N ARG A 574 -18.76 -19.59 22.80
CA ARG A 574 -19.49 -20.31 23.85
C ARG A 574 -18.70 -20.35 25.15
N ARG A 575 -17.38 -20.56 25.07
CA ARG A 575 -16.48 -20.51 26.24
C ARG A 575 -16.30 -19.08 26.77
N LEU A 576 -16.09 -18.12 25.87
CA LEU A 576 -15.86 -16.71 26.24
C LEU A 576 -17.09 -16.08 26.93
N LEU A 577 -18.28 -16.41 26.43
CA LEU A 577 -19.57 -15.92 26.94
C LEU A 577 -20.28 -16.96 27.80
N TRP A 578 -19.58 -17.95 28.35
CA TRP A 578 -20.22 -19.03 29.09
C TRP A 578 -21.00 -18.46 30.29
N PHE A 579 -22.33 -18.50 30.19
CA PHE A 579 -23.29 -18.05 31.19
C PHE A 579 -23.90 -19.23 31.93
#